data_AF-A0AAV1JVY9-F1
#
_entry.id   AF-A0AAV1JVY9-F1
#
_cell.length_a   1.000
_cell.length_b   1.000
_cell.length_c   1.000
_cell.angle_alpha   90.00
_cell.angle_beta   90.00
_cell.angle_gamma   90.00
#
_symmetry.space_group_name_H-M   'P 1'
#
loop_
_entity.id
_entity.type
_entity.pdbx_description
1 polymer ?
#
loop_
_entity_poly.entity_id
_entity_poly.type
_entity_poly.pdbx_seq_one_letter_code
_entity_poly.pdbx_strand_id
1 'polypeptide(L)'
;MECNSDMNVIDCWKKFDIAKCIANIKESSEELKPHSLKSCWKKLWPDLTAENEESVQVQSLTANIAEIANGIGRDGFEQIESSDIQELLESQDEDLTETDLEEMLN
;
A
#
# COMPACT_ATOMS: atom_id res chain seq x y z
N MET A 1 -16.24 13.88 14.22
CA MET A 1 -16.75 14.13 15.60
C MET A 1 -17.66 15.36 15.62
N GLU A 2 -18.98 15.18 15.70
CA GLU A 2 -19.91 16.31 15.93
C GLU A 2 -19.87 16.68 17.41
N CYS A 3 -18.93 17.55 17.78
CA CYS A 3 -18.87 18.10 19.12
C CYS A 3 -20.00 19.12 19.26
N ASN A 4 -21.04 18.77 20.02
CA ASN A 4 -22.12 19.69 20.36
C ASN A 4 -21.51 20.92 21.04
N SER A 5 -21.81 22.13 20.54
CA SER A 5 -21.09 23.37 20.87
C SER A 5 -21.13 23.78 22.36
N ASP A 6 -21.97 23.10 23.15
CA ASP A 6 -22.14 23.30 24.59
C ASP A 6 -21.30 22.35 25.48
N MET A 7 -20.58 21.37 24.91
CA MET A 7 -19.70 20.47 25.69
C MET A 7 -18.27 20.98 25.74
N ASN A 8 -17.68 21.01 26.95
CA ASN A 8 -16.24 21.25 27.08
C ASN A 8 -15.43 20.01 26.70
N VAL A 9 -14.15 20.22 26.40
CA VAL A 9 -13.21 19.20 25.95
C VAL A 9 -13.12 17.98 26.88
N ILE A 10 -13.17 18.18 28.21
CA ILE A 10 -13.11 17.11 29.21
C ILE A 10 -14.35 16.21 29.14
N ASP A 11 -15.53 16.77 28.91
CA ASP A 11 -16.76 15.97 28.83
C ASP A 11 -16.83 15.16 27.53
N CYS A 12 -16.20 15.64 26.46
CA CYS A 12 -15.98 14.87 25.24
C CYS A 12 -15.00 13.72 25.46
N TRP A 13 -13.87 13.97 26.14
CA TRP A 13 -12.88 12.93 26.48
C TRP A 13 -13.48 11.81 27.33
N LYS A 14 -14.31 12.14 28.32
CA LYS A 14 -15.01 11.13 29.15
C LYS A 14 -15.94 10.22 28.35
N LYS A 15 -16.42 10.68 27.20
CA LYS A 15 -17.30 9.92 26.29
C LYS A 15 -16.53 9.29 25.14
N PHE A 16 -15.23 9.50 25.06
CA PHE A 16 -14.37 8.94 24.03
C PHE A 16 -13.93 7.55 24.42
N ASP A 17 -14.48 6.54 23.74
CA ASP A 17 -14.16 5.15 23.95
C ASP A 17 -13.24 4.62 22.82
N ILE A 18 -12.73 3.41 23.00
CA ILE A 18 -11.82 2.78 22.03
C ILE A 18 -12.47 2.60 20.65
N ALA A 19 -13.79 2.36 20.58
CA ALA A 19 -14.48 2.21 19.31
C ALA A 19 -14.49 3.53 18.53
N LYS A 20 -14.71 4.66 19.20
CA LYS A 20 -14.59 6.01 18.61
C LYS A 20 -13.16 6.34 18.21
N CYS A 21 -12.17 5.85 18.95
CA CYS A 21 -10.77 5.96 18.56
C CYS A 21 -10.49 5.27 17.22
N ILE A 22 -10.90 4.00 17.09
CA ILE A 22 -10.72 3.23 15.86
C ILE A 22 -11.47 3.88 14.69
N ALA A 23 -12.71 4.34 14.91
CA ALA A 23 -13.48 5.05 13.90
C ALA A 23 -12.77 6.33 13.44
N ASN A 24 -12.29 7.16 14.38
CA ASN A 24 -11.55 8.38 14.04
C ASN A 24 -10.25 8.08 13.28
N ILE A 25 -9.52 7.02 13.63
CA ILE A 25 -8.30 6.61 12.91
C ILE A 25 -8.66 6.24 11.47
N LYS A 26 -9.72 5.45 11.27
CA LYS A 26 -10.21 5.08 9.95
C LYS A 26 -10.61 6.31 9.13
N GLU A 27 -11.47 7.17 9.68
CA GLU A 27 -11.89 8.41 9.01
C GLU A 27 -10.70 9.30 8.65
N SER A 28 -9.76 9.48 9.59
CA SER A 28 -8.55 10.27 9.34
C SER A 28 -7.69 9.64 8.23
N SER A 29 -7.57 8.32 8.20
CA SER A 29 -6.84 7.60 7.16
C SER A 29 -7.49 7.75 5.79
N GLU A 30 -8.81 7.78 5.72
CA GLU A 30 -9.57 8.00 4.47
C GLU A 30 -9.49 9.46 4.00
N GLU A 31 -9.39 10.43 4.92
CA GLU A 31 -9.19 11.85 4.61
C GLU A 31 -7.77 12.18 4.12
N LEU A 32 -6.79 11.33 4.44
CA LEU A 32 -5.40 11.54 4.02
C LEU A 32 -5.27 11.38 2.50
N LYS A 33 -5.05 12.52 1.84
CA LYS A 33 -4.81 12.51 0.40
C LYS A 33 -3.44 11.87 0.10
N PRO A 34 -3.32 11.03 -0.94
CA PRO A 34 -2.06 10.39 -1.32
C PRO A 34 -0.88 11.36 -1.48
N HIS A 35 -1.13 12.56 -2.03
CA HIS A 35 -0.09 13.58 -2.18
C HIS A 35 0.41 14.15 -0.84
N SER A 36 -0.45 14.20 0.19
CA SER A 36 -0.10 14.67 1.53
C SER A 36 0.77 13.64 2.25
N LEU A 37 0.40 12.36 2.15
CA LEU A 37 1.23 11.24 2.61
C LEU A 37 2.59 11.25 1.91
N LYS A 38 2.60 11.31 0.57
CA LYS A 38 3.83 11.38 -0.23
C LYS A 38 4.71 12.57 0.19
N SER A 39 4.14 13.75 0.40
CA SER A 39 4.92 14.91 0.85
C SER A 39 5.48 14.76 2.26
N CYS A 40 4.74 14.11 3.16
CA CYS A 40 5.19 13.83 4.53
C CYS A 40 6.38 12.86 4.53
N TRP A 41 6.21 11.74 3.82
CA TRP A 41 7.26 10.72 3.68
C TRP A 41 8.47 11.23 2.90
N LYS A 42 8.32 12.18 1.97
CA LYS A 42 9.43 12.71 1.17
C LYS A 42 10.57 13.31 1.99
N LYS A 43 10.26 13.85 3.17
CA LYS A 43 11.28 14.42 4.07
C LYS A 43 11.98 13.37 4.93
N LEU A 44 11.29 12.27 5.24
CA LEU A 44 11.80 11.21 6.12
C LEU A 44 12.46 10.08 5.32
N TRP A 45 11.91 9.79 4.15
CA TRP A 45 12.34 8.76 3.22
C TRP A 45 12.14 9.26 1.78
N PRO A 46 13.12 10.01 1.23
CA PRO A 46 13.03 10.59 -0.10
C PRO A 46 12.86 9.54 -1.21
N ASP A 47 13.54 8.40 -1.11
CA ASP A 47 13.57 7.34 -2.12
C ASP A 47 12.19 6.68 -2.34
N LEU A 48 11.39 6.53 -1.27
CA LEU A 48 10.02 6.02 -1.31
C LEU A 48 9.07 6.96 -2.07
N THR A 49 9.45 8.22 -2.22
CA THR A 49 8.60 9.29 -2.77
C THR A 49 9.14 9.87 -4.06
N ALA A 50 10.17 9.26 -4.63
CA ALA A 50 10.56 9.53 -6.01
C ALA A 50 9.30 9.43 -6.88
N GLU A 51 9.19 10.31 -7.88
CA GLU A 51 8.12 10.18 -8.87
C GLU A 51 8.41 8.92 -9.66
N ASN A 52 7.83 7.83 -9.18
CA ASN A 52 7.95 6.54 -9.81
C ASN A 52 7.22 6.61 -11.14
N GLU A 53 8.02 6.83 -12.20
CA GLU A 53 7.77 6.25 -13.52
C GLU A 53 7.65 4.70 -13.45
N GLU A 54 7.80 4.08 -12.27
CA GLU A 54 7.74 2.64 -12.06
C GLU A 54 6.49 1.99 -12.65
N SER A 55 5.28 2.56 -12.57
CA SER A 55 4.12 1.82 -13.11
C SER A 55 4.20 1.59 -14.63
N VAL A 56 4.78 2.55 -15.36
CA VAL A 56 5.03 2.44 -16.81
C VAL A 56 6.25 1.54 -17.07
N GLN A 57 7.28 1.62 -16.21
CA GLN A 57 8.47 0.77 -16.30
C GLN A 57 8.15 -0.69 -16.00
N VAL A 58 7.27 -0.98 -15.03
CA VAL A 58 6.85 -2.34 -14.65
C VAL A 58 6.12 -2.99 -15.81
N GLN A 59 5.11 -2.33 -16.41
CA GLN A 59 4.42 -2.90 -17.58
C GLN A 59 5.38 -3.17 -18.76
N SER A 60 6.31 -2.25 -19.03
CA SER A 60 7.33 -2.44 -20.05
C SER A 60 8.30 -3.58 -19.72
N LEU A 61 8.64 -3.76 -18.44
CA LEU A 61 9.55 -4.81 -17.97
C LEU A 61 8.87 -6.18 -18.01
N THR A 62 7.61 -6.26 -17.59
CA THR A 62 6.76 -7.45 -17.67
C THR A 62 6.64 -7.95 -19.12
N ALA A 63 6.44 -7.02 -20.07
CA ALA A 63 6.44 -7.36 -21.50
C ALA A 63 7.81 -7.89 -21.98
N ASN A 64 8.90 -7.26 -21.55
CA ASN A 64 10.25 -7.68 -21.92
C ASN A 64 10.62 -9.06 -21.37
N ILE A 65 10.26 -9.33 -20.10
CA ILE A 65 10.49 -10.64 -19.46
C ILE A 65 9.71 -11.74 -20.21
N ALA A 66 8.44 -11.50 -20.56
CA ALA A 66 7.65 -12.44 -21.35
C ALA A 66 8.29 -12.68 -22.74
N GLU A 67 8.78 -11.63 -23.40
CA GLU A 67 9.47 -11.77 -24.69
C GLU A 67 10.75 -12.62 -24.57
N ILE A 68 11.56 -12.39 -23.54
CA ILE A 68 12.77 -13.18 -23.27
C ILE A 68 12.41 -14.65 -22.99
N ALA A 69 11.41 -14.90 -22.14
CA ALA A 69 10.93 -16.25 -21.82
C ALA A 69 10.48 -16.99 -23.09
N ASN A 70 9.66 -16.32 -23.91
CA ASN A 70 9.20 -16.85 -25.18
C ASN A 70 10.34 -17.10 -26.17
N GLY A 71 11.39 -16.26 -26.16
CA GLY A 71 12.59 -16.41 -26.98
C GLY A 71 13.48 -17.59 -26.56
N ILE A 72 13.45 -18.02 -25.30
CA ILE A 72 14.16 -19.21 -24.80
C ILE A 72 13.47 -20.49 -25.31
N GLY A 73 12.14 -20.49 -25.38
CA GLY A 73 11.33 -21.48 -26.12
C GLY A 73 11.51 -22.95 -25.69
N ARG A 74 11.86 -23.17 -24.42
CA ARG A 74 12.02 -24.51 -23.82
C ARG A 74 11.12 -24.63 -22.60
N ASP A 75 10.79 -25.86 -22.23
CA ASP A 75 10.16 -26.20 -20.95
C ASP A 75 8.85 -25.43 -20.62
N GLY A 76 8.12 -25.00 -21.65
CA GLY A 76 6.84 -24.30 -21.49
C GLY A 76 6.96 -22.78 -21.36
N PHE A 77 8.17 -22.22 -21.40
CA PHE A 77 8.39 -20.77 -21.34
C PHE A 77 7.85 -20.02 -22.57
N GLU A 78 7.57 -20.71 -23.68
CA GLU A 78 6.90 -20.18 -24.88
C GLU A 78 5.41 -19.85 -24.72
N GLN A 79 4.84 -20.15 -23.55
CA GLN A 79 3.45 -19.88 -23.21
C GLN A 79 3.31 -18.77 -22.17
N ILE A 80 4.43 -18.19 -21.70
CA ILE A 80 4.41 -17.16 -20.67
C ILE A 80 3.95 -15.84 -21.29
N GLU A 81 2.87 -15.31 -20.74
CA GLU A 81 2.30 -14.01 -21.07
C GLU A 81 2.67 -12.96 -20.01
N SER A 82 2.56 -11.69 -20.39
CA SER A 82 2.80 -10.60 -19.44
C SER A 82 1.82 -10.64 -18.26
N SER A 83 0.61 -11.18 -18.45
CA SER A 83 -0.36 -11.39 -17.38
C SER A 83 0.13 -12.37 -16.32
N ASP A 84 0.84 -13.44 -16.69
CA ASP A 84 1.34 -14.44 -15.73
C ASP A 84 2.39 -13.81 -14.79
N ILE A 85 3.23 -12.93 -15.34
CA ILE A 85 4.25 -12.20 -14.57
C ILE A 85 3.58 -11.13 -13.70
N GLN A 86 2.53 -10.48 -14.20
CA GLN A 86 1.77 -9.52 -13.40
C GLN A 86 1.05 -10.21 -12.24
N GLU A 87 0.39 -11.34 -12.46
CA GLU A 87 -0.24 -12.15 -11.42
C GLU A 87 0.77 -12.59 -10.35
N LEU A 88 1.98 -12.99 -10.77
CA LEU A 88 3.06 -13.34 -9.84
C LEU A 88 3.50 -12.14 -8.99
N LEU A 89 3.61 -10.94 -9.57
CA LEU A 89 3.95 -9.72 -8.81
C LEU A 89 2.84 -9.36 -7.82
N GLU A 90 1.58 -9.44 -8.25
CA GLU A 90 0.41 -9.16 -7.41
C GLU A 90 0.28 -10.17 -6.26
N SER A 91 0.68 -11.43 -6.46
CA SER A 91 0.69 -12.45 -5.40
C SER A 91 1.70 -12.17 -4.28
N GLN A 92 2.70 -11.31 -4.51
CA GLN A 92 3.67 -10.90 -3.48
C GLN A 92 3.22 -9.66 -2.71
N ASP A 93 2.15 -9.00 -3.14
CA ASP A 93 1.52 -7.86 -2.44
C ASP A 93 0.47 -8.36 -1.42
N GLU A 94 0.65 -9.59 -0.91
CA GLU A 94 -0.22 -10.13 0.13
C GLU A 94 -0.08 -9.26 1.40
N ASP A 95 -1.21 -8.81 1.95
CA ASP A 95 -1.22 -7.96 3.14
C ASP A 95 -0.44 -8.63 4.27
N LEU A 96 0.50 -7.90 4.89
CA LEU A 96 1.17 -8.37 6.09
C LEU A 96 0.14 -8.74 7.15
N THR A 97 0.16 -9.98 7.58
CA THR A 97 -0.67 -10.45 8.68
C THR A 97 -0.06 -10.06 10.03
N GLU A 98 -0.88 -10.10 11.08
CA GLU A 98 -0.40 -9.90 12.45
C GLU A 98 0.71 -10.90 12.79
N THR A 99 0.62 -12.12 12.28
CA THR A 99 1.65 -13.15 12.45
C THR A 99 2.96 -12.76 11.76
N ASP A 100 2.91 -12.21 10.54
CA ASP A 100 4.12 -11.75 9.84
C ASP A 100 4.83 -10.62 10.62
N LEU A 101 4.06 -9.72 11.24
CA LEU A 101 4.61 -8.65 12.08
C LEU A 101 5.24 -9.18 13.38
N GLU A 102 4.65 -10.21 13.99
CA GLU A 102 5.21 -10.88 15.16
C GLU A 102 6.54 -11.59 14.83
N GLU A 103 6.65 -12.20 13.65
CA GLU A 103 7.87 -12.87 13.21
C GLU A 103 9.01 -11.89 12.91
N MET A 104 8.72 -10.67 12.42
CA MET A 104 9.72 -9.62 12.18
C MET A 104 10.35 -9.05 13.46
N LEU A 105 9.73 -9.27 14.63
CA LEU A 105 10.22 -8.79 15.94
C LEU A 105 11.16 -9.80 16.64
N ASN A 106 11.29 -11.02 16.11
CA ASN A 106 12.18 -12.07 16.60
C ASN A 106 13.54 -12.11 15.88
#